data_AF-A0A1I5AWE7-F1
#
_entry.id   AF-A0A1I5AWE7-F1
#
_cell.length_a   1.000
_cell.length_b   1.000
_cell.length_c   1.000
_cell.angle_alpha   90.00
_cell.angle_beta   90.00
_cell.angle_gamma   90.00
#
_symmetry.space_group_name_H-M   'P 1'
#
loop_
_entity.id
_entity.type
_entity.pdbx_description
1 polymer ?
#
loop_
_entity_poly.entity_id
_entity_poly.type
_entity_poly.pdbx_seq_one_letter_code
_entity_poly.pdbx_strand_id
1 'polypeptide(L)'
;MVNRVNIFLPLWSYYLSVLAIPAHSCVDKPGENKEGYAICRSKDLLSWEYVIDHRGETVYDIETGETWVITALSDYPLGTTPNAPATQFDKWDGKRWVTDNQALKADHIRRAEQQKSSLRQQAGIAIALLQDAVDLDMATDEEKAALLAWKKYRVLLNRVDCSTAPDIAWLEQPE
;
A
#
# COMPACT_ATOMS: atom_id res chain seq x y z
N MET A 1 19.09 -7.45 -20.86
CA MET A 1 19.14 -8.70 -21.64
C MET A 1 17.79 -9.36 -21.50
N VAL A 2 17.09 -9.58 -22.62
CA VAL A 2 15.77 -10.23 -22.61
C VAL A 2 16.01 -11.74 -22.60
N ASN A 3 15.80 -12.40 -21.46
CA ASN A 3 15.85 -13.86 -21.39
C ASN A 3 14.67 -14.43 -22.20
N ARG A 4 14.96 -14.89 -23.41
CA ARG A 4 13.97 -15.49 -24.32
C ARG A 4 13.79 -16.96 -23.97
N VAL A 5 12.55 -17.39 -23.82
CA VAL A 5 12.18 -18.81 -23.68
C VAL A 5 12.24 -19.45 -25.07
N ASN A 6 13.17 -20.39 -25.29
CA ASN A 6 13.30 -21.12 -26.56
C ASN A 6 12.33 -22.31 -26.63
N ILE A 7 11.82 -22.61 -27.82
CA ILE A 7 10.78 -23.62 -28.06
C ILE A 7 11.43 -24.98 -28.37
N PHE A 8 11.08 -26.01 -27.60
CA PHE A 8 11.41 -27.41 -27.90
C PHE A 8 10.42 -27.99 -28.92
N LEU A 9 10.92 -28.64 -29.98
CA LEU A 9 10.10 -29.34 -30.97
C LEU A 9 10.32 -30.85 -30.87
N PRO A 10 9.34 -31.64 -30.38
CA PRO A 10 9.46 -33.09 -30.35
C PRO A 10 9.38 -33.68 -31.77
N LEU A 11 10.36 -34.50 -32.15
CA LEU A 11 10.35 -35.27 -33.39
C LEU A 11 9.29 -36.38 -33.31
N TRP A 12 8.13 -36.18 -33.93
CA TRP A 12 7.26 -37.31 -34.30
C TRP A 12 7.80 -37.90 -35.60
N SER A 13 8.15 -39.18 -35.56
CA SER A 13 8.72 -39.94 -36.69
C SER A 13 7.92 -39.78 -37.97
N TYR A 14 8.43 -39.02 -38.94
CA TYR A 14 8.21 -39.24 -40.37
C TYR A 14 9.45 -38.79 -41.15
N TYR A 15 9.97 -39.67 -41.99
CA TYR A 15 11.04 -39.44 -42.95
C TYR A 15 10.71 -38.23 -43.84
N LEU A 16 11.46 -37.13 -43.74
CA LEU A 16 11.58 -36.16 -44.84
C LEU A 16 12.88 -35.34 -44.75
N SER A 17 13.46 -35.16 -45.94
CA SER A 17 14.65 -34.40 -46.34
C SER A 17 14.89 -33.08 -45.62
N VAL A 18 16.15 -32.85 -45.22
CA VAL A 18 16.78 -31.55 -44.89
C VAL A 18 15.88 -30.61 -44.08
N LEU A 19 15.66 -30.95 -42.81
CA LEU A 19 15.06 -30.02 -41.86
C LEU A 19 16.05 -28.88 -41.59
N ALA A 20 15.82 -27.74 -42.23
CA ALA A 20 16.37 -26.48 -41.76
C ALA A 20 15.79 -26.22 -40.37
N ILE A 21 16.55 -26.56 -39.33
CA ILE A 21 16.21 -26.19 -37.96
C ILE A 21 16.26 -24.66 -37.91
N PRO A 22 15.16 -23.95 -37.59
CA PRO A 22 15.18 -22.51 -37.47
C PRO A 22 16.24 -22.10 -36.45
N ALA A 23 16.96 -21.00 -36.74
CA ALA A 23 17.92 -20.45 -35.79
C ALA A 23 17.28 -20.33 -34.40
N HIS A 24 18.01 -20.75 -33.35
CA HIS A 24 17.57 -20.83 -31.95
C HIS A 24 16.62 -21.98 -31.57
N SER A 25 16.48 -23.04 -32.39
CA SER A 25 15.80 -24.28 -31.99
C SER A 25 16.80 -25.37 -31.55
N CYS A 26 16.36 -26.32 -30.73
CA CYS A 26 17.17 -27.44 -30.25
C CYS A 26 16.42 -28.78 -30.30
N VAL A 27 17.18 -29.87 -30.45
CA VAL A 27 16.65 -31.23 -30.68
C VAL A 27 16.71 -32.14 -29.45
N ASP A 28 17.56 -31.78 -28.49
CA ASP A 28 17.68 -32.43 -27.20
C ASP A 28 16.60 -31.91 -26.23
N LYS A 29 15.96 -32.85 -25.55
CA LYS A 29 14.86 -32.60 -24.62
C LYS A 29 15.36 -31.81 -23.40
N PRO A 30 14.61 -30.80 -22.90
CA PRO A 30 14.90 -30.19 -21.61
C PRO A 30 14.82 -31.20 -20.47
N GLY A 31 15.45 -30.86 -19.34
CA GLY A 31 15.29 -31.60 -18.10
C GLY A 31 13.85 -31.62 -17.60
N GLU A 32 13.60 -32.33 -16.50
CA GLU A 32 12.28 -32.33 -15.85
C GLU A 32 11.97 -30.96 -15.24
N ASN A 33 10.68 -30.59 -15.25
CA ASN A 33 10.21 -29.37 -14.60
C ASN A 33 10.50 -29.44 -13.09
N LYS A 34 10.93 -28.31 -12.52
CA LYS A 34 11.16 -28.15 -11.08
C LYS A 34 10.41 -26.91 -10.62
N GLU A 35 9.68 -27.04 -9.51
CA GLU A 35 8.98 -25.92 -8.89
C GLU A 35 9.94 -24.79 -8.55
N GLY A 36 9.59 -23.55 -8.88
CA GLY A 36 10.43 -22.36 -8.68
C GLY A 36 11.58 -22.18 -9.69
N TYR A 37 11.66 -22.99 -10.75
CA TYR A 37 12.71 -22.86 -11.77
C TYR A 37 12.15 -22.87 -13.20
N ALA A 38 12.70 -21.98 -14.04
CA ALA A 38 12.58 -22.06 -15.48
C ALA A 38 13.76 -22.83 -16.07
N ILE A 39 13.47 -23.67 -17.07
CA ILE A 39 14.51 -24.37 -17.83
C ILE A 39 14.91 -23.48 -19.01
N CYS A 40 16.12 -22.95 -18.99
CA CYS A 40 16.66 -22.06 -19.99
C CYS A 40 17.78 -22.73 -20.79
N ARG A 41 18.06 -22.21 -22.00
CA ARG A 41 19.26 -22.62 -22.73
C ARG A 41 20.48 -21.88 -22.22
N SER A 42 21.57 -22.60 -21.99
CA SER A 42 22.87 -22.02 -21.67
C SER A 42 23.33 -21.05 -22.76
N LYS A 43 24.20 -20.11 -22.42
CA LYS A 43 24.68 -19.07 -23.34
C LYS A 43 25.35 -19.61 -24.62
N ASP A 44 26.01 -20.76 -24.51
CA ASP A 44 26.64 -21.49 -25.62
C ASP A 44 25.65 -22.36 -26.41
N LEU A 45 24.39 -22.45 -25.97
CA LEU A 45 23.30 -23.24 -26.54
C LEU A 45 23.54 -24.76 -26.50
N LEU A 46 24.52 -25.24 -25.72
CA LEU A 46 24.90 -26.65 -25.66
C LEU A 46 24.22 -27.43 -24.54
N SER A 47 23.77 -26.76 -23.46
CA SER A 47 23.08 -27.42 -22.33
C SER A 47 21.81 -26.68 -21.88
N TRP A 48 20.99 -27.35 -21.07
CA TRP A 48 19.84 -26.76 -20.38
C TRP A 48 20.26 -26.39 -18.95
N GLU A 49 19.87 -25.21 -18.50
CA GLU A 49 20.14 -24.69 -17.16
C GLU A 49 18.85 -24.40 -16.41
N TYR A 50 18.87 -24.61 -15.10
CA TYR A 50 17.77 -24.25 -14.21
C TYR A 50 18.04 -22.86 -13.67
N VAL A 51 17.17 -21.91 -14.01
CA VAL A 51 17.22 -20.53 -13.52
C VAL A 51 16.05 -20.31 -12.59
N ILE A 52 16.29 -19.72 -11.41
CA ILE A 52 15.23 -19.38 -10.46
C ILE A 52 14.17 -18.52 -11.17
N ASP A 53 12.90 -18.86 -10.97
CA ASP A 53 11.77 -18.21 -11.61
C ASP A 53 10.77 -17.71 -10.57
N HIS A 54 10.97 -16.45 -10.15
CA HIS A 54 10.02 -15.69 -9.34
C HIS A 54 9.10 -14.80 -10.18
N ARG A 55 9.05 -14.99 -11.51
CA ARG A 55 8.24 -14.10 -12.36
C ARG A 55 6.76 -14.20 -12.01
N GLY A 56 6.08 -13.06 -12.03
CA GLY A 56 4.68 -12.95 -11.60
C GLY A 56 4.49 -12.82 -10.09
N GLU A 57 5.53 -13.04 -9.28
CA GLU A 57 5.51 -12.71 -7.87
C GLU A 57 5.63 -11.20 -7.65
N THR A 58 4.97 -10.72 -6.60
CA THR A 58 5.02 -9.33 -6.15
C THR A 58 6.08 -9.18 -5.08
N VAL A 59 6.94 -8.18 -5.23
CA VAL A 59 7.93 -7.79 -4.22
C VAL A 59 7.74 -6.35 -3.80
N TYR A 60 8.29 -6.03 -2.64
CA TYR A 60 8.28 -4.73 -1.99
C TYR A 60 9.70 -4.25 -1.79
N ASP A 61 9.95 -2.98 -2.11
CA ASP A 61 11.19 -2.28 -1.81
C ASP A 61 11.33 -2.10 -0.30
N ILE A 62 12.46 -2.50 0.29
CA ILE A 62 12.64 -2.47 1.75
C ILE A 62 12.86 -1.06 2.32
N GLU A 63 13.20 -0.08 1.49
CA GLU A 63 13.41 1.31 1.92
C GLU A 63 12.12 2.13 1.86
N THR A 64 11.33 1.94 0.80
CA THR A 64 10.16 2.75 0.47
C THR A 64 8.82 2.03 0.65
N GLY A 65 8.81 0.69 0.61
CA GLY A 65 7.59 -0.12 0.59
C GLY A 65 6.88 -0.16 -0.76
N GLU A 66 7.45 0.42 -1.83
CA GLU A 66 6.89 0.38 -3.18
C GLU A 66 6.84 -1.05 -3.74
N THR A 67 5.82 -1.34 -4.54
CA THR A 67 5.58 -2.69 -5.07
C THR A 67 5.84 -2.77 -6.57
N TRP A 68 6.38 -3.91 -7.02
CA TRP A 68 6.38 -4.30 -8.42
C TRP A 68 6.35 -5.81 -8.61
N VAL A 69 6.00 -6.22 -9.83
CA VAL A 69 5.96 -7.62 -10.24
C VAL A 69 7.27 -8.00 -10.90
N ILE A 70 7.84 -9.14 -10.50
CA ILE A 70 9.06 -9.67 -11.11
C ILE A 70 8.75 -10.13 -12.54
N THR A 71 9.57 -9.68 -13.49
CA THR A 71 9.45 -10.04 -14.92
C THR A 71 10.68 -10.75 -15.47
N ALA A 72 11.81 -10.68 -14.76
CA ALA A 72 13.06 -11.32 -15.13
C ALA A 72 13.20 -12.68 -14.44
N LEU A 73 13.91 -13.60 -15.11
CA LEU A 73 14.35 -14.87 -14.53
C LEU A 73 15.58 -14.61 -13.67
N SER A 74 15.35 -14.42 -12.38
CA SER A 74 16.38 -14.23 -11.36
C SER A 74 15.83 -14.59 -9.99
N ASP A 75 16.74 -14.63 -9.02
CA ASP A 75 16.39 -14.51 -7.60
C ASP A 75 15.70 -13.16 -7.32
N TYR A 76 15.20 -12.97 -6.11
CA TYR A 76 14.61 -11.70 -5.67
C TYR A 76 15.61 -10.55 -5.87
N PRO A 77 15.18 -9.41 -6.44
CA PRO A 77 16.06 -8.26 -6.62
C PRO A 77 16.65 -7.81 -5.28
N LEU A 78 17.87 -7.24 -5.33
CA LEU A 78 18.51 -6.72 -4.13
C LEU A 78 17.68 -5.57 -3.54
N GLY A 79 17.54 -5.54 -2.21
CA GLY A 79 16.75 -4.51 -1.52
C GLY A 79 15.25 -4.81 -1.53
N THR A 80 14.84 -6.06 -1.73
CA THR A 80 13.42 -6.43 -1.84
C THR A 80 13.02 -7.53 -0.89
N THR A 81 11.72 -7.61 -0.64
CA THR A 81 11.10 -8.71 0.11
C THR A 81 9.76 -9.09 -0.54
N PRO A 82 9.39 -10.38 -0.55
CA PRO A 82 8.04 -10.80 -0.94
C PRO A 82 7.00 -10.53 0.17
N ASN A 83 7.46 -10.14 1.37
CA ASN A 83 6.57 -9.86 2.50
C ASN A 83 6.03 -8.44 2.38
N ALA A 84 4.71 -8.28 2.42
CA ALA A 84 4.10 -6.95 2.40
C ALA A 84 4.26 -6.24 3.77
N PRO A 85 4.47 -4.91 3.80
CA PRO A 85 4.24 -4.14 5.01
C PRO A 85 2.75 -4.20 5.40
N ALA A 86 2.48 -4.31 6.70
CA ALA A 86 1.12 -4.31 7.23
C ALA A 86 0.54 -2.89 7.32
N THR A 87 1.40 -1.89 7.54
CA THR A 87 1.02 -0.47 7.62
C THR A 87 1.94 0.40 6.79
N GLN A 88 1.46 1.58 6.40
CA GLN A 88 2.26 2.61 5.73
C GLN A 88 3.39 3.20 6.61
N PHE A 89 3.44 2.85 7.90
CA PHE A 89 4.47 3.30 8.83
C PHE A 89 5.49 2.20 9.14
N ASP A 90 5.38 1.05 8.48
CA ASP A 90 6.33 -0.03 8.68
C ASP A 90 7.68 0.30 8.05
N LYS A 91 8.74 -0.02 8.79
CA LYS A 91 10.13 0.11 8.36
C LYS A 91 10.80 -1.25 8.39
N TRP A 92 11.66 -1.52 7.42
CA TRP A 92 12.43 -2.75 7.39
C TRP A 92 13.52 -2.73 8.47
N ASP A 93 13.56 -3.74 9.34
CA ASP A 93 14.57 -3.88 10.40
C ASP A 93 15.82 -4.67 9.96
N GLY A 94 15.89 -5.05 8.68
CA GLY A 94 16.89 -5.95 8.12
C GLY A 94 16.38 -7.38 7.94
N LYS A 95 15.26 -7.75 8.57
CA LYS A 95 14.67 -9.09 8.49
C LYS A 95 13.17 -9.09 8.22
N ARG A 96 12.43 -8.13 8.76
CA ARG A 96 10.98 -8.01 8.65
C ARG A 96 10.53 -6.56 8.75
N TRP A 97 9.29 -6.33 8.35
CA TRP A 97 8.59 -5.09 8.61
C TRP A 97 8.30 -4.92 10.10
N VAL A 98 8.66 -3.75 10.63
CA VAL A 98 8.37 -3.33 12.00
C VAL A 98 7.70 -1.97 11.95
N THR A 99 6.51 -1.88 12.53
CA THR A 99 5.73 -0.63 12.59
C THR A 99 6.45 0.44 13.39
N ASP A 100 6.65 1.61 12.78
CA ASP A 100 7.09 2.81 13.48
C ASP A 100 5.93 3.37 14.32
N ASN A 101 5.86 2.91 15.57
CA ASN A 101 4.82 3.32 16.52
C ASN A 101 4.84 4.83 16.80
N GLN A 102 5.98 5.50 16.67
CA GLN A 102 6.07 6.95 16.85
C GLN A 102 5.43 7.68 15.68
N ALA A 103 5.74 7.26 14.44
CA ALA A 103 5.11 7.81 13.24
C ALA A 103 3.60 7.53 13.21
N LEU A 104 3.18 6.32 13.55
CA LEU A 104 1.78 5.94 13.66
C LEU A 104 1.04 6.80 14.69
N LYS A 105 1.61 6.97 15.89
CA LYS A 105 1.04 7.82 16.94
C LYS A 105 0.94 9.28 16.50
N ALA A 106 1.99 9.80 15.85
CA ALA A 106 1.99 11.17 15.34
C ALA A 106 0.89 11.38 14.29
N ASP A 107 0.65 10.40 13.41
CA ASP A 107 -0.44 10.47 12.44
C ASP A 107 -1.82 10.45 13.10
N HIS A 108 -2.02 9.60 14.11
CA HIS A 108 -3.27 9.59 14.89
C HIS A 108 -3.54 10.94 15.56
N ILE A 109 -2.52 11.54 16.18
CA ILE A 109 -2.64 12.87 16.81
C ILE A 109 -2.97 13.93 15.74
N ARG A 110 -2.26 13.91 14.60
CA ARG A 110 -2.49 14.84 13.49
C ARG A 110 -3.93 14.76 12.98
N ARG A 111 -4.47 13.55 12.78
CA ARG A 111 -5.86 13.35 12.34
C ARG A 111 -6.86 13.83 13.40
N ALA A 112 -6.59 13.56 14.67
CA ALA A 112 -7.42 14.05 15.76
C ALA A 112 -7.47 15.58 15.82
N GLU A 113 -6.34 16.27 15.67
CA GLU A 113 -6.30 17.73 15.61
C GLU A 113 -7.03 18.29 14.40
N GLN A 114 -6.94 17.63 13.24
CA GLN A 114 -7.73 17.99 12.05
C GLN A 114 -9.24 17.87 12.31
N GLN A 115 -9.69 16.80 12.94
CA GLN A 115 -11.08 16.61 13.33
C GLN A 115 -11.55 17.67 14.34
N LYS A 116 -10.75 17.94 15.38
CA LYS A 116 -11.01 19.00 16.36
C LYS A 116 -11.13 20.37 15.70
N SER A 117 -10.28 20.67 14.72
CA SER A 117 -10.34 21.91 13.95
C SER A 117 -11.62 22.01 13.12
N SER A 118 -12.03 20.93 12.45
CA SER A 118 -13.29 20.89 11.67
C SER A 118 -14.51 21.10 12.56
N LEU A 119 -14.59 20.40 13.70
CA LEU A 119 -15.67 20.56 14.67
C LEU A 119 -15.71 21.98 15.25
N ARG A 120 -14.55 22.59 15.50
CA ARG A 120 -14.44 23.99 15.96
C ARG A 120 -14.98 24.96 14.91
N GLN A 121 -14.70 24.72 13.63
CA GLN A 121 -15.21 25.54 12.53
C GLN A 121 -16.74 25.45 12.43
N GLN A 122 -17.29 24.23 12.48
CA GLN A 122 -18.74 23.99 12.46
C GLN A 122 -19.43 24.69 13.63
N ALA A 123 -18.90 24.52 14.85
CA ALA A 123 -19.40 25.24 16.03
C ALA A 123 -19.28 26.76 15.89
N GLY A 124 -18.23 27.26 15.24
CA GLY A 124 -18.04 28.68 14.95
C GLY A 124 -19.15 29.24 14.05
N ILE A 125 -19.53 28.50 13.00
CA ILE A 125 -20.61 28.87 12.08
C ILE A 125 -21.95 28.90 12.79
N ALA A 126 -22.28 27.85 13.56
CA ALA A 126 -23.53 27.79 14.33
C ALA A 126 -23.64 28.93 15.34
N ILE A 127 -22.56 29.21 16.08
CA ILE A 127 -22.51 30.31 17.04
C ILE A 127 -22.69 31.66 16.35
N ALA A 128 -22.08 31.89 15.19
CA ALA A 128 -22.19 33.16 14.49
C ALA A 128 -23.65 33.44 14.09
N LEU A 129 -24.33 32.47 13.48
CA LEU A 129 -25.73 32.61 13.06
C LEU A 129 -26.67 32.88 14.25
N LEU A 130 -26.50 32.12 15.34
CA LEU A 130 -27.30 32.29 16.56
C LEU A 130 -26.99 33.62 17.27
N GLN A 131 -25.74 34.07 17.21
CA GLN A 131 -25.33 35.36 17.78
C GLN A 131 -25.93 36.52 16.97
N ASP A 132 -25.96 36.45 15.64
CA ASP A 132 -26.61 37.46 14.80
C ASP A 132 -28.11 37.60 15.16
N ALA A 133 -28.82 36.49 15.38
CA ALA A 133 -30.21 36.52 15.83
C ALA A 133 -30.38 37.19 17.21
N VAL A 134 -29.45 36.97 18.13
CA VAL A 134 -29.46 37.63 19.45
C VAL A 134 -29.16 39.12 19.32
N ASP A 135 -28.16 39.49 18.53
CA ASP A 135 -27.70 40.87 18.36
C ASP A 135 -28.75 41.74 17.64
N LEU A 136 -29.59 41.12 16.81
CA LEU A 136 -30.73 41.77 16.14
C LEU A 136 -32.03 41.75 16.97
N ASP A 137 -31.99 41.25 18.21
CA ASP A 137 -33.16 41.04 19.08
C ASP A 137 -34.26 40.16 18.42
N MET A 138 -33.87 39.26 17.52
CA MET A 138 -34.75 38.33 16.79
C MET A 138 -34.76 36.92 17.37
N ALA A 139 -33.82 36.59 18.26
CA ALA A 139 -33.63 35.23 18.76
C ALA A 139 -34.78 34.72 19.63
N THR A 140 -35.25 33.50 19.36
CA THR A 140 -36.16 32.77 20.25
C THR A 140 -35.44 32.28 21.51
N ASP A 141 -36.20 31.81 22.51
CA ASP A 141 -35.62 31.26 23.72
C ASP A 141 -34.87 29.94 23.45
N GLU A 142 -35.32 29.16 22.47
CA GLU A 142 -34.63 27.96 21.98
C GLU A 142 -33.27 28.32 21.34
N GLU A 143 -33.23 29.35 20.49
CA GLU A 143 -31.99 29.81 19.85
C GLU A 143 -30.97 30.35 20.88
N LYS A 144 -31.44 31.04 21.92
CA LYS A 144 -30.59 31.46 23.05
C LYS A 144 -30.03 30.27 23.83
N ALA A 145 -30.85 29.23 24.06
CA ALA A 145 -30.41 28.00 24.71
C ALA A 145 -29.39 27.25 23.85
N ALA A 146 -29.64 27.13 22.54
CA ALA A 146 -28.72 26.54 21.57
C ALA A 146 -27.38 27.31 21.53
N LEU A 147 -27.42 28.65 21.51
CA LEU A 147 -26.21 29.48 21.52
C LEU A 147 -25.34 29.19 22.75
N LEU A 148 -25.97 29.04 23.92
CA LEU A 148 -25.26 28.69 25.15
C LEU A 148 -24.67 27.26 25.07
N ALA A 149 -25.43 26.30 24.53
CA ALA A 149 -24.97 24.92 24.35
C ALA A 149 -23.76 24.85 23.39
N TRP A 150 -23.84 25.52 22.24
CA TRP A 150 -22.73 25.60 21.27
C TRP A 150 -21.49 26.29 21.84
N LYS A 151 -21.65 27.38 22.60
CA LYS A 151 -20.53 28.04 23.30
C LYS A 151 -19.86 27.10 24.31
N LYS A 152 -20.65 26.35 25.11
CA LYS A 152 -20.14 25.33 26.03
C LYS A 152 -19.40 24.21 25.28
N TYR A 153 -20.01 23.68 24.21
CA TYR A 153 -19.42 22.68 23.34
C TYR A 153 -18.06 23.12 22.81
N ARG A 154 -17.95 24.33 22.25
CA ARG A 154 -16.69 24.86 21.71
C ARG A 154 -15.59 24.95 22.77
N VAL A 155 -15.94 25.32 24.00
CA VAL A 155 -14.98 25.38 25.12
C VAL A 155 -14.54 23.98 25.53
N LEU A 156 -15.46 23.03 25.66
CA LEU A 156 -15.15 21.64 26.00
C LEU A 156 -14.31 20.97 24.90
N LEU A 157 -14.70 21.17 23.64
CA LEU A 157 -13.97 20.69 22.47
C LEU A 157 -12.53 21.20 22.48
N ASN A 158 -12.29 22.46 22.86
CA ASN A 158 -10.93 22.99 22.92
C ASN A 158 -10.05 22.30 23.98
N ARG A 159 -10.66 21.75 25.04
CA ARG A 159 -9.98 21.02 26.12
C ARG A 159 -9.71 19.55 25.80
N VAL A 160 -10.29 19.00 24.73
CA VAL A 160 -10.02 17.63 24.30
C VAL A 160 -8.53 17.49 24.00
N ASP A 161 -7.87 16.54 24.66
CA ASP A 161 -6.47 16.22 24.43
C ASP A 161 -6.33 15.28 23.23
N CYS A 162 -5.75 15.76 22.13
CA CYS A 162 -5.53 14.95 20.95
C CYS A 162 -4.37 13.96 21.09
N SER A 163 -3.55 14.09 22.14
CA SER A 163 -2.44 13.17 22.41
C SER A 163 -2.89 11.76 22.75
N THR A 164 -4.14 11.56 23.17
CA THR A 164 -4.71 10.25 23.51
C THR A 164 -5.22 9.48 22.28
N ALA A 165 -5.12 10.03 21.07
CA ALA A 165 -5.53 9.37 19.84
C ALA A 165 -4.89 7.97 19.67
N PRO A 166 -5.61 6.96 19.16
CA PRO A 166 -6.94 7.05 18.54
C PRO A 166 -8.11 7.07 19.54
N ASP A 167 -7.86 6.83 20.82
CA ASP A 167 -8.88 6.65 21.86
C ASP A 167 -9.39 7.99 22.40
N ILE A 168 -10.03 8.78 21.54
CA ILE A 168 -10.65 10.06 21.89
C ILE A 168 -12.16 9.90 21.87
N ALA A 169 -12.80 10.15 23.03
CA ALA A 169 -14.25 10.28 23.11
C ALA A 169 -14.67 11.68 22.62
N TRP A 170 -15.13 11.75 21.37
CA TRP A 170 -15.62 13.00 20.80
C TRP A 170 -16.96 13.40 21.41
N LEU A 171 -17.09 14.68 21.72
CA LEU A 171 -18.32 15.27 22.24
C LEU A 171 -19.40 15.26 21.15
N GLU A 172 -20.64 14.93 21.53
CA GLU A 172 -21.80 15.08 20.66
C GLU A 172 -22.08 16.57 20.40
N GLN A 173 -22.42 16.89 19.15
CA GLN A 173 -22.76 18.24 18.76
C GLN A 173 -24.14 18.61 19.33
N PRO A 174 -24.33 19.84 19.83
CA PRO A 174 -25.64 20.33 20.20
C PRO A 174 -26.59 20.40 19.00
N GLU A 175 -27.90 20.32 19.28
CA GLU A 175 -28.95 20.61 18.30
C GLU A 175 -29.10 22.12 18.05
#